data_AF-A0A4Q8TEV4-F1
#
_entry.id   AF-A0A4Q8TEV4-F1
#
_cell.length_a   1.000
_cell.length_b   1.000
_cell.length_c   1.000
_cell.angle_alpha   90.00
_cell.angle_beta   90.00
_cell.angle_gamma   90.00
#
_symmetry.space_group_name_H-M   'P 1'
#
loop_
_entity.id
_entity.type
_entity.pdbx_description
1 polymer ?
#
loop_
_entity_poly.entity_id
_entity_poly.type
_entity_poly.pdbx_seq_one_letter_code
_entity_poly.pdbx_strand_id
1 'polypeptide(L)'
;MDSGSVASLLFEAASLMLIGMVFVFSFLGLLIVGIHLIARFCEAFPGETAEPSAHLKEPSANLKGPSANLSRNNQAVQPGIDGNVIAAISAAIHTHRQNSKK
;
A
#
# COMPACT_ATOMS: atom_id res chain seq x y z
N MET A 1 -31.35 -38.02 37.71
CA MET A 1 -30.51 -37.32 36.72
C MET A 1 -29.97 -36.08 37.41
N ASP A 2 -28.72 -36.15 37.84
CA ASP A 2 -28.09 -35.15 38.68
C ASP A 2 -27.79 -33.89 37.87
N SER A 3 -28.69 -32.90 37.94
CA SER A 3 -28.58 -31.61 37.23
C SER A 3 -27.26 -30.88 37.53
N GLY A 4 -26.63 -31.17 38.67
CA GLY A 4 -25.29 -30.66 39.02
C GLY A 4 -24.17 -31.17 38.10
N SER A 5 -24.28 -32.40 37.59
CA SER A 5 -23.26 -32.98 36.69
C SER A 5 -23.26 -32.30 35.33
N VAL A 6 -24.43 -32.13 34.71
CA VAL A 6 -24.54 -31.44 33.41
C VAL A 6 -24.07 -29.99 33.50
N ALA A 7 -24.36 -29.29 34.60
CA ALA A 7 -23.88 -27.93 34.82
C ALA A 7 -22.35 -27.85 34.87
N SER A 8 -21.68 -28.79 35.56
CA SER A 8 -20.22 -28.88 35.61
C SER A 8 -19.61 -29.16 34.24
N LEU A 9 -20.19 -30.09 33.47
CA LEU A 9 -19.72 -30.38 32.10
C LEU A 9 -19.87 -29.16 31.19
N LEU A 10 -20.97 -28.43 31.30
CA LEU A 10 -21.16 -27.21 30.51
C LEU A 10 -20.17 -26.11 30.91
N PHE A 11 -19.86 -25.96 32.20
CA PHE A 11 -18.87 -24.99 32.66
C PHE A 11 -17.45 -25.32 32.19
N GLU A 12 -17.09 -26.61 32.22
CA GLU A 12 -15.81 -27.10 31.71
C GLU A 12 -15.70 -26.92 30.19
N ALA A 13 -16.74 -27.29 29.44
CA ALA A 13 -16.82 -27.07 28.00
C ALA A 13 -16.80 -25.58 27.62
N ALA A 14 -17.52 -24.73 28.36
CA ALA A 14 -17.52 -23.28 28.15
C ALA A 14 -16.13 -22.69 28.39
N SER A 15 -15.43 -23.14 29.43
CA SER A 15 -14.05 -22.74 29.70
C SER A 15 -13.13 -23.15 28.56
N LEU A 16 -13.18 -24.42 28.12
CA LEU A 16 -12.38 -24.89 26.99
C LEU A 16 -12.68 -24.14 25.69
N MET A 17 -13.95 -23.84 25.41
CA MET A 17 -14.35 -23.04 24.26
C MET A 17 -13.78 -21.61 24.34
N LEU A 18 -13.84 -20.98 25.53
CA LEU A 18 -13.31 -19.63 25.75
C LEU A 18 -11.80 -19.60 25.55
N ILE A 19 -11.06 -20.56 26.12
CA ILE A 19 -9.61 -20.70 25.87
C ILE A 19 -9.35 -20.83 24.35
N GLY A 20 -10.10 -21.69 23.66
CA GLY A 20 -9.97 -21.89 22.22
C GLY A 20 -10.22 -20.60 21.44
N MET A 21 -11.27 -19.85 21.79
CA MET A 21 -11.62 -18.59 21.15
C MET A 21 -10.53 -17.53 21.36
N VAL A 22 -10.00 -17.40 22.57
CA VAL A 22 -8.90 -16.47 22.87
C VAL A 22 -7.63 -16.84 22.12
N PHE A 23 -7.29 -18.13 22.06
CA PHE A 23 -6.12 -18.60 21.33
C PHE A 23 -6.24 -18.35 19.82
N VAL A 24 -7.39 -18.66 19.22
CA VAL A 24 -7.65 -18.40 17.80
C VAL A 24 -7.58 -16.90 17.50
N PHE A 25 -8.20 -16.06 18.34
CA PHE A 25 -8.15 -14.61 18.17
C PHE A 25 -6.71 -14.08 18.26
N SER A 26 -5.96 -14.56 19.24
CA SER A 26 -4.55 -14.20 19.43
C SER A 26 -3.69 -14.66 18.25
N PHE A 27 -3.93 -15.87 17.74
CA PHE A 27 -3.20 -16.43 16.60
C PHE A 27 -3.49 -15.68 15.31
N LEU A 28 -4.75 -15.39 15.00
CA LEU A 28 -5.12 -14.55 13.87
C LEU A 28 -4.51 -13.15 14.03
N GLY A 29 -4.64 -12.53 15.20
CA GLY A 29 -4.01 -11.24 15.49
C GLY A 29 -2.49 -11.25 15.24
N LEU A 30 -1.80 -12.30 15.70
CA LEU A 30 -0.36 -12.47 15.48
C LEU A 30 -0.03 -12.64 13.99
N LEU A 31 -0.84 -13.37 13.22
CA LEU A 31 -0.68 -13.48 11.77
C LEU A 31 -0.84 -12.12 11.08
N ILE A 32 -1.88 -11.35 11.41
CA ILE A 32 -2.10 -10.01 10.87
C ILE A 32 -0.89 -9.12 11.19
N VAL A 33 -0.44 -9.09 12.45
CA VAL A 33 0.74 -8.32 12.87
C VAL A 33 1.99 -8.77 12.14
N GLY A 34 2.19 -10.08 11.95
CA GLY A 34 3.32 -10.65 11.22
C GLY A 34 3.35 -10.19 9.76
N ILE A 35 2.21 -10.20 9.06
CA ILE A 35 2.11 -9.72 7.68
C ILE A 35 2.41 -8.22 7.61
N HIS A 36 1.90 -7.43 8.56
CA HIS A 36 2.17 -6.00 8.65
C HIS A 36 3.65 -5.70 8.92
N LEU A 37 4.29 -6.50 9.78
CA LEU A 37 5.72 -6.40 10.08
C LEU A 37 6.56 -6.72 8.84
N ILE A 38 6.19 -7.76 8.09
CA ILE A 38 6.84 -8.09 6.81
C ILE A 38 6.69 -6.93 5.82
N ALA A 39 5.48 -6.38 5.65
CA ALA A 39 5.24 -5.26 4.74
C ALA A 39 6.08 -4.04 5.12
N ARG A 40 6.15 -3.74 6.43
CA ARG A 40 6.98 -2.67 6.99
C ARG A 40 8.48 -2.93 6.74
N PHE A 41 8.92 -4.17 6.83
CA PHE A 41 10.31 -4.55 6.60
C PHE A 41 10.68 -4.43 5.12
N CYS A 42 9.76 -4.80 4.22
CA CYS A 42 9.90 -4.58 2.78
C CYS A 42 9.95 -3.09 2.41
N GLU A 43 9.21 -2.22 3.11
CA GLU A 43 9.36 -0.76 2.96
C GLU A 43 10.68 -0.23 3.52
N ALA A 44 11.13 -0.76 4.65
CA ALA A 44 12.36 -0.32 5.32
C ALA A 44 13.62 -0.72 4.53
N PHE A 45 13.56 -1.82 3.80
CA PHE A 45 14.59 -2.27 2.87
C PHE A 45 13.95 -2.47 1.49
N PRO A 46 13.71 -1.39 0.73
CA PRO A 46 13.21 -1.49 -0.62
C PRO A 46 14.29 -2.19 -1.45
N GLY A 47 14.10 -3.49 -1.66
CA GLY A 47 14.88 -4.23 -2.64
C GLY A 47 14.66 -3.56 -4.00
N GLU A 48 15.72 -3.46 -4.77
CA GLU A 48 15.77 -2.90 -6.12
C GLU A 48 14.95 -3.78 -7.09
N THR A 49 13.64 -3.88 -6.89
CA THR A 49 12.69 -4.48 -7.81
C THR A 49 11.66 -3.41 -8.11
N ALA A 50 12.00 -2.60 -9.11
CA ALA A 50 11.02 -1.92 -9.94
C ALA A 50 10.00 -2.95 -10.41
N GLU A 51 8.76 -2.87 -9.92
CA GLU A 51 7.53 -3.14 -10.67
C GLU A 51 6.37 -2.44 -9.94
N PRO A 52 5.69 -1.45 -10.55
CA PRO A 52 4.60 -0.74 -9.93
C PRO A 52 3.31 -1.53 -10.15
N SER A 53 2.87 -2.29 -9.14
CA SER A 53 1.54 -2.89 -9.18
C SER A 53 0.98 -3.06 -7.77
N ALA A 54 0.44 -1.97 -7.25
CA ALA A 54 -0.88 -1.93 -6.61
C ALA A 54 -1.09 -0.53 -6.01
N HIS A 55 -1.54 0.39 -6.87
CA HIS A 55 -2.21 1.61 -6.45
C HIS A 55 -3.51 1.23 -5.73
N LEU A 56 -3.43 0.98 -4.43
CA LEU A 56 -4.57 0.96 -3.51
C LEU A 56 -4.18 1.73 -2.24
N LYS A 57 -4.34 3.05 -2.32
CA LYS A 57 -4.98 3.95 -1.34
C LYS A 57 -4.27 5.30 -1.26
N GLU A 58 -4.99 6.28 -1.80
CA GLU A 58 -5.18 7.65 -1.32
C GLU A 58 -3.96 8.60 -1.24
N PRO A 59 -4.04 9.79 -1.88
CA PRO A 59 -2.99 10.79 -1.83
C PRO A 59 -3.17 11.66 -0.57
N SER A 60 -2.46 11.35 0.51
CA SER A 60 -2.33 12.27 1.64
C SER A 60 -0.94 12.90 1.68
N ALA A 61 -0.91 14.12 1.18
CA ALA A 61 -0.12 15.26 1.65
C ALA A 61 1.41 15.12 1.85
N ASN A 62 2.09 16.02 1.10
CA ASN A 62 3.28 16.76 1.52
C ASN A 62 4.63 16.04 1.43
N LEU A 63 5.43 16.42 0.41
CA LEU A 63 6.87 16.75 0.56
C LEU A 63 7.37 17.44 -0.73
N LYS A 64 7.35 18.77 -0.66
CA LYS A 64 8.25 19.77 -1.26
C LYS A 64 9.35 19.24 -2.21
N GLY A 65 9.17 19.48 -3.51
CA GLY A 65 10.23 19.49 -4.53
C GLY A 65 10.24 20.83 -5.29
N PRO A 66 11.38 21.33 -5.81
CA PRO A 66 11.56 22.74 -6.13
C PRO A 66 10.73 23.21 -7.31
N SER A 67 10.03 24.33 -7.07
CA SER A 67 9.45 25.20 -8.09
C SER A 67 10.46 25.51 -9.21
N ALA A 68 10.16 25.01 -10.41
CA ALA A 68 10.47 25.72 -11.64
C ALA A 68 9.13 26.17 -12.25
N ASN A 69 8.84 27.45 -12.05
CA ASN A 69 7.69 28.14 -12.58
C ASN A 69 7.84 28.23 -14.10
N LEU A 70 7.15 27.37 -14.85
CA LEU A 70 6.92 27.55 -16.29
C LEU A 70 5.42 27.59 -16.53
N SER A 71 4.87 28.76 -16.23
CA SER A 71 3.62 29.21 -16.81
C SER A 71 3.74 29.22 -18.34
N ARG A 72 2.65 28.79 -19.01
CA ARG A 72 2.30 28.99 -20.43
C ARG A 72 2.64 27.82 -21.38
N ASN A 73 1.65 26.99 -21.70
CA ASN A 73 0.62 27.33 -22.68
C ASN A 73 -0.52 26.28 -22.63
N ASN A 74 -1.72 26.77 -22.82
CA ASN A 74 -2.98 26.06 -22.80
C ASN A 74 -3.02 25.03 -23.95
N GLN A 75 -2.73 23.76 -23.65
CA GLN A 75 -3.13 22.66 -24.50
C GLN A 75 -3.95 21.73 -23.64
N ALA A 76 -5.26 21.83 -23.80
CA ALA A 76 -6.25 20.97 -23.18
C ALA A 76 -5.77 19.51 -23.29
N VAL A 77 -5.33 18.97 -22.16
CA VAL A 77 -4.96 17.57 -22.03
C VAL A 77 -6.23 16.80 -22.32
N GLN A 78 -6.26 16.13 -23.48
CA GLN A 78 -7.34 15.21 -23.80
C GLN A 78 -7.43 14.17 -22.67
N PRO A 79 -8.63 13.85 -22.17
CA PRO A 79 -8.78 12.96 -21.03
C PRO A 79 -8.27 11.57 -21.42
N GLY A 80 -7.19 11.13 -20.78
CA GLY A 80 -6.58 9.81 -21.01
C GLY A 80 -5.11 9.81 -21.46
N ILE A 81 -4.44 10.98 -21.53
CA ILE A 81 -3.01 11.05 -21.86
C ILE A 81 -2.25 11.74 -20.71
N ASP A 82 -1.33 11.00 -20.09
CA ASP A 82 -0.54 11.48 -18.95
C ASP A 82 0.42 12.61 -19.33
N GLY A 83 0.39 13.69 -18.55
CA GLY A 83 1.28 14.84 -18.74
C GLY A 83 2.76 14.49 -18.68
N ASN A 84 3.13 13.40 -17.99
CA ASN A 84 4.50 12.91 -17.93
C ASN A 84 4.99 12.37 -19.29
N VAL A 85 4.12 11.72 -20.07
CA VAL A 85 4.46 11.22 -21.41
C VAL A 85 4.69 12.40 -22.35
N ILE A 86 3.87 13.45 -22.26
CA ILE A 86 4.02 14.67 -23.06
C ILE A 86 5.33 15.39 -22.71
N ALA A 87 5.68 15.47 -21.42
CA ALA A 87 6.92 16.08 -20.95
C ALA A 87 8.15 15.30 -21.42
N ALA A 88 8.12 13.96 -21.33
CA ALA A 88 9.21 13.09 -21.78
C ALA A 88 9.43 13.19 -23.30
N ILE A 89 8.35 13.14 -24.09
CA ILE A 89 8.42 13.30 -25.55
C ILE A 89 8.94 14.70 -25.90
N SER A 90 8.44 15.74 -25.24
CA SER A 90 8.87 17.13 -25.48
C SER A 90 10.36 17.32 -25.16
N ALA A 91 10.83 16.79 -24.02
CA ALA A 91 12.23 16.83 -23.62
C ALA A 91 13.14 16.06 -24.58
N ALA A 92 12.70 14.91 -25.07
CA ALA A 92 13.43 14.12 -26.06
C ALA A 92 13.59 14.87 -27.40
N ILE A 93 12.50 15.48 -27.90
CA ILE A 93 12.52 16.28 -29.13
C ILE A 93 13.40 17.51 -28.95
N HIS A 94 13.32 18.18 -27.80
CA HIS A 94 14.15 19.35 -27.50
C HIS A 94 15.64 18.99 -27.49
N THR A 95 15.99 17.87 -26.85
CA THR A 95 17.37 17.35 -26.79
C THR A 95 17.91 17.01 -28.17
N HIS A 96 17.10 16.36 -29.03
CA HIS A 96 17.50 16.05 -30.40
C HIS A 96 17.81 17.32 -31.20
N ARG A 97 16.94 18.35 -31.12
CA ARG A 97 17.11 19.59 -31.88
C ARG A 97 18.34 20.38 -31.45
N GLN A 98 18.68 20.35 -30.17
CA GLN A 98 19.90 20.97 -29.64
C GLN A 98 21.15 20.20 -30.07
N ASN A 99 21.09 18.87 -30.09
CA ASN A 99 22.22 18.04 -30.47
C ASN A 99 22.49 18.05 -31.99
N SER A 100 21.47 18.29 -32.82
CA SER A 100 21.60 18.40 -34.28
C SER A 100 22.08 19.77 -34.77
N LYS A 101 22.37 20.72 -33.87
CA LYS A 101 22.87 22.06 -34.20
C LYS A 101 24.37 22.25 -33.86
N LYS A 102 25.04 21.17 -33.45
CA LYS A 102 26.49 21.03 -33.37
C LYS A 102 27.01 20.31 -34.60
#